data_AF-A0A928CRH7-F1
#
_entry.id   AF-A0A928CRH7-F1
#
_cell.length_a   1.000
_cell.length_b   1.000
_cell.length_c   1.000
_cell.angle_alpha   90.00
_cell.angle_beta   90.00
_cell.angle_gamma   90.00
#
_symmetry.space_group_name_H-M   'P 1'
#
loop_
_entity.id
_entity.type
_entity.pdbx_description
1 polymer ?
#
loop_
_entity_poly.entity_id
_entity_poly.type
_entity_poly.pdbx_seq_one_letter_code
_entity_poly.pdbx_strand_id
1 'polypeptide(L)'
;MKKILFLNLMLLTVLLPARPKLVTLGKSPDPAFLLANIEQVEKSCPFDGISIELPRQIKNGKLDVSFGHEVFIPRPLDKIRMKKWVDDLKQVKFSRLKHNFTRVSVCGASEYGFFDDACWKIALDNVRTIARAAKAGGLKGIMFDVEHYDGKKPMLFQYVPGKGHTLEETRAKARERGRQFMNALADEFPDIIVFTVLGSFSLNFDAADSGAASGSAQYGLANDFFNGMLDVIPPKAKLLDGMETLSYYAHDARDFYRLANEYTVKGRQLAAPENRRKILEQTSAAPGVWLEPFLWDGYYVIKSPDMDRMALFRSNLCAAMETAREYAWVYFCSGLWFDMALPPVEERSIARYNPTSRLLPERYPRLTDTLDFVRDPLGYARKHPGELVCKEDFDRVKLTGPALITKKLLPGLEFNQQHGKGELVPGAGIKGSTAARFTGVRNGLPFKALKVKPGEVYYIRLDGKAEGDAYLYLGIACRNRKPQEMYVTRRRISFSGKSTDGYRTAELVTLVPDNASTLIIRLGCNSNSATGAAWFDDLEIRKIF
;
A
#
# COMPACT_ATOMS: atom_id res chain seq x y z
N MET A 1 -37.39 -45.29 5.39
CA MET A 1 -37.28 -43.88 4.94
C MET A 1 -35.96 -43.30 5.42
N LYS A 2 -35.00 -43.11 4.49
CA LYS A 2 -33.66 -42.57 4.75
C LYS A 2 -33.76 -41.04 4.93
N LYS A 3 -33.35 -40.51 6.09
CA LYS A 3 -33.06 -39.08 6.26
C LYS A 3 -31.57 -38.88 5.99
N ILE A 4 -31.24 -38.28 4.86
CA ILE A 4 -29.90 -37.81 4.52
C ILE A 4 -29.70 -36.48 5.25
N LEU A 5 -28.77 -36.47 6.20
CA LEU A 5 -28.29 -35.25 6.85
C LEU A 5 -27.25 -34.61 5.92
N PHE A 6 -27.65 -33.63 5.12
CA PHE A 6 -26.70 -32.77 4.41
C PHE A 6 -26.08 -31.81 5.42
N LEU A 7 -24.95 -32.21 6.01
CA LEU A 7 -24.10 -31.30 6.76
C LEU A 7 -23.35 -30.44 5.74
N ASN A 8 -23.81 -29.19 5.55
CA ASN A 8 -23.10 -28.19 4.78
C ASN A 8 -21.72 -27.99 5.41
N LEU A 9 -20.70 -28.52 4.75
CA LEU A 9 -19.30 -28.24 5.03
C LEU A 9 -19.05 -26.77 4.60
N MET A 10 -19.38 -25.82 5.48
CA MET A 10 -18.93 -24.44 5.33
C MET A 10 -17.41 -24.48 5.48
N LEU A 11 -16.71 -24.51 4.34
CA LEU A 11 -15.29 -24.19 4.26
C LEU A 11 -15.16 -22.74 4.76
N LEU A 12 -14.95 -22.55 6.07
CA LEU A 12 -14.37 -21.32 6.58
C LEU A 12 -12.91 -21.32 6.09
N THR A 13 -12.72 -20.94 4.83
CA THR A 13 -11.46 -20.36 4.40
C THR A 13 -11.31 -19.15 5.30
N VAL A 14 -10.41 -19.24 6.28
CA VAL A 14 -9.90 -18.05 6.97
C VAL A 14 -9.28 -17.21 5.86
N LEU A 15 -10.07 -16.30 5.29
CA LEU A 15 -9.61 -15.31 4.34
C LEU A 15 -8.66 -14.44 5.17
N LEU A 16 -7.36 -14.72 5.05
CA LEU A 16 -6.35 -13.74 5.40
C LEU A 16 -6.78 -12.42 4.74
N PRO A 17 -6.76 -11.28 5.47
CA PRO A 17 -7.14 -10.01 4.86
C PRO A 17 -6.33 -9.84 3.58
N ALA A 18 -7.04 -9.60 2.48
CA ALA A 18 -6.40 -9.40 1.19
C ALA A 18 -5.41 -8.24 1.33
N ARG A 19 -4.14 -8.48 0.97
CA ARG A 19 -3.12 -7.43 1.02
C ARG A 19 -3.54 -6.26 0.12
N PRO A 20 -3.23 -5.02 0.53
CA PRO A 20 -3.43 -3.85 -0.31
C PRO A 20 -2.76 -4.01 -1.66
N LYS A 21 -3.31 -3.35 -2.68
CA LYS A 21 -2.80 -3.37 -4.04
C LYS A 21 -1.91 -2.15 -4.26
N LEU A 22 -0.78 -2.37 -4.91
CA LEU A 22 0.11 -1.28 -5.27
C LEU A 22 -0.19 -0.81 -6.68
N VAL A 23 -0.61 0.44 -6.85
CA VAL A 23 -0.86 1.04 -8.17
C VAL A 23 0.09 2.19 -8.43
N THR A 24 0.15 2.67 -9.66
CA THR A 24 0.97 3.84 -9.98
C THR A 24 0.15 4.93 -10.65
N LEU A 25 0.48 6.16 -10.27
CA LEU A 25 0.14 7.36 -10.99
C LEU A 25 1.43 7.95 -11.55
N GLY A 26 1.61 7.93 -12.86
CA GLY A 26 2.82 8.45 -13.48
C GLY A 26 2.58 8.64 -14.97
N LYS A 27 3.66 8.71 -15.74
CA LYS A 27 3.53 8.68 -17.21
C LYS A 27 2.87 7.38 -17.62
N SER A 28 1.66 7.50 -18.16
CA SER A 28 0.72 6.41 -18.38
C SER A 28 0.53 6.14 -19.87
N PRO A 29 0.39 4.87 -20.30
CA PRO A 29 0.12 4.54 -21.69
C PRO A 29 -1.35 4.78 -22.03
N ASP A 30 -1.64 4.96 -23.31
CA ASP A 30 -3.00 4.90 -23.83
C ASP A 30 -3.39 3.45 -24.21
N PRO A 31 -4.67 3.17 -24.44
CA PRO A 31 -5.13 1.84 -24.85
C PRO A 31 -4.54 1.31 -26.15
N ALA A 32 -4.20 2.17 -27.11
CA ALA A 32 -3.64 1.74 -28.39
C ALA A 32 -2.22 1.18 -28.19
N PHE A 33 -1.41 1.86 -27.39
CA PHE A 33 -0.10 1.37 -26.97
C PHE A 33 -0.22 0.06 -26.18
N LEU A 34 -1.16 -0.02 -25.23
CA LEU A 34 -1.39 -1.22 -24.45
C LEU A 34 -1.80 -2.42 -25.33
N LEU A 35 -2.68 -2.21 -26.31
CA LEU A 35 -3.11 -3.27 -27.21
C LEU A 35 -1.94 -3.92 -27.97
N ALA A 36 -0.96 -3.10 -28.38
CA ALA A 36 0.22 -3.58 -29.09
C ALA A 36 1.30 -4.15 -28.17
N ASN A 37 1.35 -3.76 -26.89
CA ASN A 37 2.52 -4.00 -26.02
C ASN A 37 2.19 -4.60 -24.64
N ILE A 38 0.97 -5.09 -24.40
CA ILE A 38 0.52 -5.48 -23.05
C ILE A 38 1.44 -6.51 -22.38
N GLU A 39 1.96 -7.50 -23.13
CA GLU A 39 2.87 -8.51 -22.58
C GLU A 39 4.17 -7.89 -22.05
N GLN A 40 4.77 -6.96 -22.80
CA GLN A 40 5.96 -6.24 -22.36
C GLN A 40 5.66 -5.33 -21.17
N VAL A 41 4.54 -4.63 -21.19
CA VAL A 41 4.09 -3.77 -20.07
C VAL A 41 3.92 -4.59 -18.79
N GLU A 42 3.25 -5.74 -18.87
CA GLU A 42 3.05 -6.63 -17.71
C GLU A 42 4.34 -7.35 -17.28
N LYS A 43 5.34 -7.47 -18.14
CA LYS A 43 6.67 -7.97 -17.76
C LYS A 43 7.49 -6.92 -17.00
N SER A 44 7.43 -5.65 -17.42
CA SER A 44 8.32 -4.60 -16.89
C SER A 44 7.76 -3.80 -15.72
N CYS A 45 6.43 -3.74 -15.56
CA CYS A 45 5.78 -2.81 -14.62
C CYS A 45 5.41 -3.49 -13.27
N PRO A 46 6.13 -3.29 -12.16
CA PRO A 46 5.96 -4.08 -10.93
C PRO A 46 4.76 -3.64 -10.04
N PHE A 47 3.60 -3.36 -10.63
CA PHE A 47 2.39 -2.89 -9.94
C PHE A 47 1.22 -3.86 -10.12
N ASP A 48 0.20 -3.81 -9.25
CA ASP A 48 -1.06 -4.54 -9.45
C ASP A 48 -2.00 -3.85 -10.46
N GLY A 49 -1.70 -2.60 -10.80
CA GLY A 49 -2.38 -1.84 -11.85
C GLY A 49 -1.76 -0.47 -12.09
N ILE A 50 -2.21 0.16 -13.17
CA ILE A 50 -1.68 1.44 -13.68
C ILE A 50 -2.80 2.44 -13.93
N SER A 51 -2.46 3.73 -13.96
CA SER A 51 -3.30 4.71 -14.65
C SER A 51 -3.20 4.49 -16.17
N ILE A 52 -4.33 4.63 -16.86
CA ILE A 52 -4.46 4.54 -18.32
C ILE A 52 -4.90 5.91 -18.81
N GLU A 53 -4.14 6.44 -19.76
CA GLU A 53 -4.27 7.81 -20.21
C GLU A 53 -5.53 8.01 -21.07
N LEU A 54 -6.30 9.06 -20.79
CA LEU A 54 -7.42 9.46 -21.65
C LEU A 54 -6.92 10.08 -22.95
N PRO A 55 -7.76 10.20 -23.99
CA PRO A 55 -7.34 10.78 -25.27
C PRO A 55 -6.63 12.14 -25.10
N ARG A 56 -5.41 12.21 -25.62
CA ARG A 56 -4.61 13.44 -25.71
C ARG A 56 -4.40 13.84 -27.16
N GLN A 57 -4.18 15.13 -27.39
CA GLN A 57 -3.74 15.65 -28.68
C GLN A 57 -2.48 16.47 -28.47
N ILE A 58 -1.48 16.21 -29.30
CA ILE A 58 -0.25 16.99 -29.35
C ILE A 58 -0.31 17.87 -30.59
N LYS A 59 -0.11 19.18 -30.40
CA LYS A 59 -0.02 20.17 -31.48
C LYS A 59 1.30 20.92 -31.33
N ASN A 60 2.09 20.98 -32.40
CA ASN A 60 3.40 21.64 -32.41
C ASN A 60 4.35 21.18 -31.27
N GLY A 61 4.33 19.87 -30.97
CA GLY A 61 5.17 19.28 -29.91
C GLY A 61 4.78 19.64 -28.47
N LYS A 62 3.62 20.28 -28.27
CA LYS A 62 3.03 20.58 -26.96
C LYS A 62 1.71 19.85 -26.79
N LEU A 63 1.38 19.52 -25.55
CA LEU A 63 0.05 19.02 -25.19
C LEU A 63 -0.97 20.12 -25.46
N ASP A 64 -1.89 19.86 -26.38
CA ASP A 64 -2.95 20.78 -26.81
C ASP A 64 -4.26 20.44 -26.09
N VAL A 65 -4.63 19.16 -26.13
CA VAL A 65 -5.84 18.61 -25.50
C VAL A 65 -5.46 17.44 -24.60
N SER A 66 -6.01 17.38 -23.39
CA SER A 66 -5.96 16.22 -22.52
C SER A 66 -7.33 15.99 -21.93
N PHE A 67 -8.04 14.95 -22.38
CA PHE A 67 -9.41 14.70 -21.92
C PHE A 67 -9.50 14.51 -20.40
N GLY A 68 -8.44 14.06 -19.74
CA GLY A 68 -8.37 14.04 -18.27
C GLY A 68 -8.46 15.44 -17.64
N HIS A 69 -7.91 16.46 -18.28
CA HIS A 69 -8.04 17.86 -17.83
C HIS A 69 -9.31 18.53 -18.40
N GLU A 70 -9.89 18.03 -19.49
CA GLU A 70 -11.07 18.66 -20.11
C GLU A 70 -12.41 18.24 -19.49
N VAL A 71 -12.44 17.29 -18.54
CA VAL A 71 -13.71 16.77 -17.96
C VAL A 71 -14.59 17.88 -17.40
N PHE A 72 -13.98 18.85 -16.72
CA PHE A 72 -14.67 19.99 -16.12
C PHE A 72 -14.66 21.26 -16.99
N ILE A 73 -14.05 21.23 -18.17
CA ILE A 73 -14.25 22.27 -19.17
C ILE A 73 -15.66 22.08 -19.74
N PRO A 74 -16.51 23.13 -19.82
CA PRO A 74 -17.92 23.02 -20.20
C PRO A 74 -18.10 22.85 -21.72
N ARG A 75 -17.42 21.86 -22.29
CA ARG A 75 -17.50 21.42 -23.68
C ARG A 75 -17.64 19.89 -23.69
N PRO A 76 -18.56 19.32 -24.48
CA PRO A 76 -18.68 17.87 -24.60
C PRO A 76 -17.38 17.23 -25.11
N LEU A 77 -16.98 16.12 -24.49
CA LEU A 77 -15.87 15.30 -25.00
C LEU A 77 -16.18 14.75 -26.39
N ASP A 78 -15.15 14.60 -27.22
CA ASP A 78 -15.29 14.02 -28.55
C ASP A 78 -15.70 12.54 -28.46
N LYS A 79 -16.92 12.25 -28.95
CA LYS A 79 -17.52 10.92 -28.88
C LYS A 79 -16.78 9.89 -29.73
N ILE A 80 -16.21 10.28 -30.87
CA ILE A 80 -15.50 9.37 -31.77
C ILE A 80 -14.19 8.93 -31.11
N ARG A 81 -13.44 9.89 -30.56
CA ARG A 81 -12.19 9.61 -29.85
C ARG A 81 -12.43 8.77 -28.59
N MET A 82 -13.48 9.08 -27.82
CA MET A 82 -13.85 8.25 -26.66
C MET A 82 -14.28 6.84 -27.06
N LYS A 83 -15.05 6.69 -28.15
CA LYS A 83 -15.43 5.37 -28.65
C LYS A 83 -14.20 4.54 -29.03
N LYS A 84 -13.27 5.12 -29.80
CA LYS A 84 -12.02 4.44 -30.15
C LYS A 84 -11.22 4.03 -28.92
N TRP A 85 -11.09 4.93 -27.94
CA TRP A 85 -10.39 4.63 -26.69
C TRP A 85 -10.98 3.41 -25.97
N VAL A 86 -12.32 3.34 -25.88
CA VAL A 86 -13.02 2.19 -25.28
C VAL A 86 -12.85 0.91 -26.11
N ASP A 87 -12.96 1.00 -27.43
CA ASP A 87 -12.86 -0.16 -28.33
C ASP A 87 -11.45 -0.78 -28.29
N ASP A 88 -10.41 0.05 -28.27
CA ASP A 88 -9.02 -0.42 -28.13
C ASP A 88 -8.84 -1.08 -26.75
N LEU A 89 -9.30 -0.42 -25.67
CA LEU A 89 -9.12 -0.89 -24.31
C LEU A 89 -9.81 -2.24 -24.04
N LYS A 90 -11.00 -2.48 -24.60
CA LYS A 90 -11.71 -3.76 -24.51
C LYS A 90 -10.93 -4.94 -25.10
N GLN A 91 -10.03 -4.67 -26.04
CA GLN A 91 -9.22 -5.69 -26.70
C GLN A 91 -7.93 -5.98 -25.91
N VAL A 92 -7.54 -5.11 -24.97
CA VAL A 92 -6.36 -5.32 -24.13
C VAL A 92 -6.60 -6.47 -23.17
N LYS A 93 -5.80 -7.54 -23.31
CA LYS A 93 -5.88 -8.73 -22.46
C LYS A 93 -4.92 -8.62 -21.29
N PHE A 94 -5.32 -7.90 -20.24
CA PHE A 94 -4.56 -7.89 -18.99
C PHE A 94 -4.51 -9.29 -18.38
N SER A 95 -3.34 -9.79 -17.98
CA SER A 95 -3.20 -11.03 -17.20
C SER A 95 -2.90 -10.75 -15.72
N ARG A 96 -2.20 -9.64 -15.43
CA ARG A 96 -1.68 -9.28 -14.10
C ARG A 96 -2.09 -7.87 -13.65
N LEU A 97 -2.06 -6.87 -14.53
CA LEU A 97 -2.46 -5.49 -14.22
C LEU A 97 -3.99 -5.38 -14.19
N LYS A 98 -4.59 -5.72 -13.05
CA LYS A 98 -6.05 -5.84 -12.87
C LYS A 98 -6.67 -4.66 -12.13
N HIS A 99 -5.85 -3.77 -11.58
CA HIS A 99 -6.27 -2.64 -10.78
C HIS A 99 -6.01 -1.30 -11.49
N ASN A 100 -6.57 -1.17 -12.69
CA ASN A 100 -6.32 -0.02 -13.55
C ASN A 100 -7.35 1.09 -13.32
N PHE A 101 -6.89 2.33 -13.46
CA PHE A 101 -7.68 3.55 -13.29
C PHE A 101 -7.47 4.48 -14.47
N THR A 102 -8.29 5.52 -14.58
CA THR A 102 -8.00 6.63 -15.48
C THR A 102 -8.09 7.95 -14.73
N ARG A 103 -7.27 8.93 -15.09
CA ARG A 103 -7.14 10.18 -14.32
C ARG A 103 -8.03 11.27 -14.90
N VAL A 104 -8.72 11.98 -14.01
CA VAL A 104 -9.50 13.17 -14.32
C VAL A 104 -9.19 14.28 -13.32
N SER A 105 -9.11 15.53 -13.78
CA SER A 105 -8.92 16.69 -12.92
C SER A 105 -10.02 17.73 -13.09
N VAL A 106 -10.05 18.73 -12.20
CA VAL A 106 -11.06 19.81 -12.18
C VAL A 106 -10.66 21.05 -13.00
N CYS A 107 -9.72 20.93 -13.96
CA CYS A 107 -9.33 22.07 -14.80
C CYS A 107 -10.55 22.65 -15.55
N GLY A 108 -10.58 23.97 -15.71
CA GLY A 108 -11.70 24.71 -16.30
C GLY A 108 -12.85 25.01 -15.33
N ALA A 109 -12.98 24.29 -14.21
CA ALA A 109 -14.08 24.51 -13.26
C ALA A 109 -14.05 25.89 -12.59
N SER A 110 -12.86 26.48 -12.43
CA SER A 110 -12.68 27.83 -11.90
C SER A 110 -13.37 28.93 -12.71
N GLU A 111 -13.69 28.68 -13.98
CA GLU A 111 -14.30 29.68 -14.86
C GLU A 111 -15.78 29.96 -14.54
N TYR A 112 -16.51 28.93 -14.10
CA TYR A 112 -17.95 29.02 -13.85
C TYR A 112 -18.35 28.72 -12.39
N GLY A 113 -17.45 28.10 -11.60
CA GLY A 113 -17.66 27.87 -10.18
C GLY A 113 -18.83 26.92 -9.87
N PHE A 114 -19.37 26.96 -8.66
CA PHE A 114 -20.42 26.02 -8.22
C PHE A 114 -21.84 26.35 -8.74
N PHE A 115 -22.12 27.61 -9.04
CA PHE A 115 -23.50 28.10 -9.24
C PHE A 115 -23.98 28.11 -10.69
N ASP A 116 -23.10 27.85 -11.66
CA ASP A 116 -23.50 27.74 -13.07
C ASP A 116 -24.04 26.33 -13.40
N ASP A 117 -25.36 26.17 -13.30
CA ASP A 117 -26.03 24.89 -13.57
C ASP A 117 -25.85 24.42 -15.03
N ALA A 118 -25.72 25.32 -16.00
CA ALA A 118 -25.57 24.96 -17.41
C ALA A 118 -24.18 24.35 -17.66
N CYS A 119 -23.13 24.97 -17.14
CA CYS A 119 -21.76 24.44 -17.22
C CYS A 119 -21.62 23.12 -16.45
N TRP A 120 -22.19 23.04 -15.24
CA TRP A 120 -22.20 21.80 -14.45
C TRP A 120 -22.93 20.66 -15.17
N LYS A 121 -24.03 20.95 -15.87
CA LYS A 121 -24.71 19.92 -16.67
C LYS A 121 -23.77 19.28 -17.69
N ILE A 122 -22.98 20.10 -18.40
CA ILE A 122 -22.02 19.62 -19.41
C ILE A 122 -20.89 18.82 -18.75
N ALA A 123 -20.31 19.34 -17.65
CA ALA A 123 -19.27 18.64 -16.91
C ALA A 123 -19.76 17.26 -16.40
N LEU A 124 -20.98 17.19 -15.87
CA LEU A 124 -21.58 15.92 -15.41
C LEU A 124 -21.85 14.94 -16.56
N ASP A 125 -22.21 15.43 -17.76
CA ASP A 125 -22.35 14.59 -18.95
C ASP A 125 -20.98 14.03 -19.42
N ASN A 126 -19.90 14.80 -19.26
CA ASN A 126 -18.53 14.32 -19.47
C ASN A 126 -18.14 13.26 -18.41
N VAL A 127 -18.47 13.49 -17.14
CA VAL A 127 -18.26 12.53 -16.04
C VAL A 127 -18.95 11.20 -16.30
N ARG A 128 -20.22 11.22 -16.75
CA ARG A 128 -20.94 10.00 -17.18
C ARG A 128 -20.20 9.28 -18.30
N THR A 129 -19.71 10.04 -19.30
CA THR A 129 -18.97 9.48 -20.43
C THR A 129 -17.70 8.77 -19.97
N ILE A 130 -16.94 9.36 -19.04
CA ILE A 130 -15.73 8.73 -18.48
C ILE A 130 -16.08 7.50 -17.63
N ALA A 131 -17.10 7.58 -16.76
CA ALA A 131 -17.51 6.45 -15.92
C ALA A 131 -17.94 5.24 -16.77
N ARG A 132 -18.76 5.49 -17.79
CA ARG A 132 -19.17 4.46 -18.75
C ARG A 132 -17.98 3.86 -19.49
N ALA A 133 -17.05 4.70 -19.94
CA ALA A 133 -15.84 4.25 -20.63
C ALA A 133 -14.94 3.39 -19.73
N ALA A 134 -14.69 3.83 -18.50
CA ALA A 134 -13.90 3.10 -17.51
C ALA A 134 -14.50 1.72 -17.21
N LYS A 135 -15.81 1.65 -16.98
CA LYS A 135 -16.52 0.37 -16.77
C LYS A 135 -16.43 -0.53 -18.00
N ALA A 136 -16.70 0.03 -19.19
CA ALA A 136 -16.69 -0.72 -20.43
C ALA A 136 -15.29 -1.28 -20.77
N GLY A 137 -14.23 -0.60 -20.36
CA GLY A 137 -12.84 -1.02 -20.48
C GLY A 137 -12.32 -1.90 -19.35
N GLY A 138 -13.15 -2.24 -18.36
CA GLY A 138 -12.78 -3.12 -17.24
C GLY A 138 -11.86 -2.48 -16.20
N LEU A 139 -11.80 -1.16 -16.11
CA LEU A 139 -11.08 -0.44 -15.05
C LEU A 139 -11.79 -0.61 -13.70
N LYS A 140 -11.10 -0.27 -12.61
CA LYS A 140 -11.68 -0.20 -11.26
C LYS A 140 -12.33 1.13 -10.94
N GLY A 141 -12.00 2.17 -11.70
CA GLY A 141 -12.63 3.47 -11.60
C GLY A 141 -11.71 4.59 -12.06
N ILE A 142 -11.74 5.71 -11.33
CA ILE A 142 -11.03 6.93 -11.68
C ILE A 142 -10.07 7.36 -10.57
N MET A 143 -8.96 7.96 -10.97
CA MET A 143 -8.14 8.81 -10.12
C MET A 143 -8.64 10.25 -10.26
N PHE A 144 -9.42 10.70 -9.28
CA PHE A 144 -9.99 12.03 -9.25
C PHE A 144 -9.01 13.01 -8.60
N ASP A 145 -8.60 14.00 -9.37
CA ASP A 145 -7.63 14.99 -8.95
C ASP A 145 -8.30 16.37 -8.80
N VAL A 146 -8.30 16.90 -7.58
CA VAL A 146 -8.94 18.19 -7.28
C VAL A 146 -8.06 19.39 -7.65
N GLU A 147 -6.87 19.15 -8.22
CA GLU A 147 -5.96 20.20 -8.64
C GLU A 147 -6.37 20.89 -9.95
N HIS A 148 -5.97 22.17 -10.06
CA HIS A 148 -6.20 23.02 -11.24
C HIS A 148 -4.85 23.26 -11.94
N TYR A 149 -4.57 22.47 -12.98
CA TYR A 149 -3.33 22.58 -13.76
C TYR A 149 -3.33 23.71 -14.80
N ASP A 150 -4.41 24.47 -14.89
CA ASP A 150 -4.56 25.62 -15.78
C ASP A 150 -4.10 26.95 -15.14
N GLY A 151 -3.72 26.94 -13.85
CA GLY A 151 -3.27 28.10 -13.11
C GLY A 151 -4.36 29.14 -12.81
N LYS A 152 -5.64 28.82 -13.05
CA LYS A 152 -6.75 29.78 -12.91
C LYS A 152 -7.17 29.94 -11.44
N LYS A 153 -7.47 31.18 -11.06
CA LYS A 153 -7.94 31.55 -9.71
C LYS A 153 -9.27 32.33 -9.78
N PRO A 154 -10.13 32.25 -8.73
CA PRO A 154 -10.01 31.36 -7.57
C PRO A 154 -10.18 29.89 -7.98
N MET A 155 -9.70 28.97 -7.15
CA MET A 155 -9.89 27.54 -7.40
C MET A 155 -11.34 27.15 -7.10
N LEU A 156 -11.87 26.09 -7.75
CA LEU A 156 -13.25 25.63 -7.56
C LEU A 156 -13.62 25.47 -6.08
N PHE A 157 -12.74 24.87 -5.29
CA PHE A 157 -12.98 24.57 -3.87
C PHE A 157 -12.60 25.72 -2.92
N GLN A 158 -12.40 26.93 -3.44
CA GLN A 158 -12.07 28.12 -2.66
C GLN A 158 -13.26 29.09 -2.66
N TYR A 159 -13.79 29.39 -1.47
CA TYR A 159 -14.76 30.46 -1.30
C TYR A 159 -14.10 31.83 -1.43
N VAL A 160 -14.75 32.73 -2.15
CA VAL A 160 -14.31 34.13 -2.28
C VAL A 160 -15.39 35.06 -1.73
N PRO A 161 -15.15 35.72 -0.59
CA PRO A 161 -16.08 36.70 -0.03
C PRO A 161 -16.45 37.79 -1.03
N GLY A 162 -17.72 38.21 -1.02
CA GLY A 162 -18.20 39.31 -1.86
C GLY A 162 -18.58 38.94 -3.30
N LYS A 163 -18.56 37.64 -3.67
CA LYS A 163 -18.99 37.15 -5.00
C LYS A 163 -20.48 36.79 -5.11
N GLY A 164 -21.35 37.43 -4.31
CA GLY A 164 -22.81 37.32 -4.45
C GLY A 164 -23.48 36.15 -3.72
N HIS A 165 -22.71 35.22 -3.15
CA HIS A 165 -23.22 34.15 -2.28
C HIS A 165 -22.49 34.15 -0.94
N THR A 166 -23.21 33.77 0.12
CA THR A 166 -22.61 33.56 1.44
C THR A 166 -21.76 32.30 1.46
N LEU A 167 -20.93 32.15 2.50
CA LEU A 167 -20.16 30.93 2.70
C LEU A 167 -21.09 29.71 2.87
N GLU A 168 -22.17 29.83 3.63
CA GLU A 168 -23.13 28.74 3.89
C GLU A 168 -23.85 28.30 2.62
N GLU A 169 -24.30 29.24 1.79
CA GLU A 169 -24.88 28.95 0.47
C GLU A 169 -23.87 28.23 -0.43
N THR A 170 -22.61 28.68 -0.43
CA THR A 170 -21.55 28.08 -1.24
C THR A 170 -21.23 26.66 -0.77
N ARG A 171 -21.16 26.42 0.55
CA ARG A 171 -21.00 25.07 1.13
C ARG A 171 -22.15 24.14 0.73
N ALA A 172 -23.38 24.63 0.85
CA ALA A 172 -24.57 23.87 0.45
C ALA A 172 -24.53 23.50 -1.04
N LYS A 173 -24.13 24.45 -1.92
CA LYS A 173 -23.99 24.20 -3.36
C LYS A 173 -22.84 23.25 -3.66
N ALA A 174 -21.70 23.35 -2.99
CA ALA A 174 -20.59 22.40 -3.12
C ALA A 174 -21.03 20.96 -2.77
N ARG A 175 -21.78 20.78 -1.67
CA ARG A 175 -22.38 19.49 -1.29
C ARG A 175 -23.39 18.98 -2.32
N GLU A 176 -24.21 19.87 -2.89
CA GLU A 176 -25.10 19.53 -4.00
C GLU A 176 -24.34 19.01 -5.23
N ARG A 177 -23.26 19.69 -5.61
CA ARG A 177 -22.41 19.24 -6.73
C ARG A 177 -21.71 17.92 -6.44
N GLY A 178 -21.32 17.68 -5.19
CA GLY A 178 -20.83 16.38 -4.74
C GLY A 178 -21.84 15.25 -5.00
N ARG A 179 -23.11 15.47 -4.64
CA ARG A 179 -24.20 14.51 -4.94
C ARG A 179 -24.36 14.27 -6.43
N GLN A 180 -24.42 15.35 -7.21
CA GLN A 180 -24.59 15.26 -8.66
C GLN A 180 -23.44 14.53 -9.34
N PHE A 181 -22.21 14.79 -8.91
CA PHE A 181 -21.01 14.12 -9.41
C PHE A 181 -21.02 12.63 -9.09
N MET A 182 -21.29 12.25 -7.82
CA MET A 182 -21.34 10.84 -7.43
C MET A 182 -22.49 10.09 -8.13
N ASN A 183 -23.67 10.70 -8.29
CA ASN A 183 -24.75 10.12 -9.07
C ASN A 183 -24.35 9.91 -10.54
N ALA A 184 -23.75 10.92 -11.18
CA ALA A 184 -23.26 10.81 -12.56
C ALA A 184 -22.25 9.67 -12.76
N LEU A 185 -21.38 9.42 -11.77
CA LEU A 185 -20.50 8.25 -11.78
C LEU A 185 -21.26 6.94 -11.55
N ALA A 186 -22.08 6.89 -10.50
CA ALA A 186 -22.76 5.68 -10.03
C ALA A 186 -23.80 5.14 -11.01
N ASP A 187 -24.52 6.01 -11.71
CA ASP A 187 -25.53 5.64 -12.70
C ASP A 187 -24.91 4.79 -13.83
N GLU A 188 -23.67 5.08 -14.18
CA GLU A 188 -22.92 4.37 -15.22
C GLU A 188 -22.08 3.23 -14.64
N PHE A 189 -21.48 3.44 -13.46
CA PHE A 189 -20.54 2.54 -12.80
C PHE A 189 -20.85 2.38 -11.30
N PRO A 190 -21.80 1.50 -10.92
CA PRO A 190 -22.32 1.41 -9.54
C PRO A 190 -21.33 0.92 -8.47
N ASP A 191 -20.28 0.21 -8.87
CA ASP A 191 -19.19 -0.32 -8.03
C ASP A 191 -17.86 0.39 -8.28
N ILE A 192 -17.91 1.63 -8.80
CA ILE A 192 -16.73 2.45 -9.08
C ILE A 192 -15.91 2.73 -7.82
N ILE A 193 -14.60 2.71 -7.98
CA ILE A 193 -13.65 3.28 -7.03
C ILE A 193 -13.27 4.69 -7.48
N VAL A 194 -13.60 5.69 -6.68
CA VAL A 194 -13.11 7.06 -6.84
C VAL A 194 -11.88 7.23 -5.94
N PHE A 195 -10.70 7.27 -6.56
CA PHE A 195 -9.43 7.45 -5.87
C PHE A 195 -9.07 8.92 -5.90
N THR A 196 -9.24 9.64 -4.79
CA THR A 196 -8.94 11.08 -4.72
C THR A 196 -7.46 11.31 -4.44
N VAL A 197 -6.69 11.63 -5.48
CA VAL A 197 -5.21 11.59 -5.43
C VAL A 197 -4.66 12.51 -4.33
N LEU A 198 -4.96 13.81 -4.42
CA LEU A 198 -4.50 14.80 -3.44
C LEU A 198 -5.04 14.50 -2.03
N GLY A 199 -6.29 14.03 -1.97
CA GLY A 199 -7.02 13.72 -0.76
C GLY A 199 -8.51 14.00 -0.88
N SER A 200 -9.28 13.45 0.05
CA SER A 200 -10.71 13.76 0.22
C SER A 200 -10.91 14.59 1.49
N PHE A 201 -11.10 13.93 2.63
CA PHE A 201 -11.17 14.54 3.95
C PHE A 201 -9.79 14.95 4.48
N SER A 202 -8.71 14.31 4.03
CA SER A 202 -7.33 14.65 4.44
C SER A 202 -6.91 16.08 4.08
N LEU A 203 -7.52 16.66 3.06
CA LEU A 203 -7.29 18.05 2.65
C LEU A 203 -7.67 19.08 3.72
N ASN A 204 -8.54 18.71 4.67
CA ASN A 204 -9.08 19.62 5.67
C ASN A 204 -8.90 19.06 7.10
N PHE A 205 -7.85 18.29 7.37
CA PHE A 205 -7.58 17.77 8.72
C PHE A 205 -7.34 18.84 9.79
N ASP A 206 -6.90 20.03 9.38
CA ASP A 206 -6.80 21.22 10.23
C ASP A 206 -8.18 21.67 10.74
N ALA A 207 -9.21 21.54 9.90
CA ALA A 207 -10.59 21.85 10.27
C ALA A 207 -11.15 20.92 11.36
N ALA A 208 -10.63 19.69 11.45
CA ALA A 208 -11.02 18.75 12.50
C ALA A 208 -10.51 19.21 13.88
N ASP A 209 -9.34 19.84 13.92
CA ASP A 209 -8.74 20.36 15.15
C ASP A 209 -9.32 21.73 15.53
N SER A 210 -9.56 22.60 14.54
CA SER A 210 -10.09 23.96 14.77
C SER A 210 -11.61 24.02 14.91
N GLY A 211 -12.32 22.94 14.56
CA GLY A 211 -13.78 22.86 14.57
C GLY A 211 -14.47 23.41 13.32
N ALA A 212 -13.75 24.05 12.39
CA ALA A 212 -14.30 24.49 11.10
C ALA A 212 -13.22 24.70 10.03
N ALA A 213 -13.53 24.30 8.79
CA ALA A 213 -12.67 24.61 7.65
C ALA A 213 -12.81 26.08 7.27
N SER A 214 -11.68 26.75 7.04
CA SER A 214 -11.71 28.07 6.40
C SER A 214 -12.12 27.90 4.95
N GLY A 215 -13.33 28.35 4.58
CA GLY A 215 -13.81 28.26 3.20
C GLY A 215 -12.88 28.97 2.21
N SER A 216 -12.16 29.99 2.65
CA SER A 216 -11.21 30.77 1.83
C SER A 216 -9.86 30.06 1.61
N ALA A 217 -9.59 28.96 2.32
CA ALA A 217 -8.45 28.10 2.03
C ALA A 217 -8.60 27.46 0.64
N GLN A 218 -7.47 27.08 0.04
CA GLN A 218 -7.40 26.57 -1.33
C GLN A 218 -8.39 25.42 -1.62
N TYR A 219 -8.62 24.56 -0.62
CA TYR A 219 -9.53 23.43 -0.68
C TYR A 219 -10.60 23.48 0.42
N GLY A 220 -10.97 24.68 0.88
CA GLY A 220 -11.86 24.88 2.03
C GLY A 220 -13.29 24.37 1.84
N LEU A 221 -13.73 24.18 0.59
CA LEU A 221 -15.05 23.63 0.22
C LEU A 221 -15.00 22.16 -0.20
N ALA A 222 -13.82 21.52 -0.19
CA ALA A 222 -13.67 20.12 -0.60
C ALA A 222 -14.41 19.18 0.36
N ASN A 223 -14.38 19.46 1.67
CA ASN A 223 -15.12 18.67 2.67
C ASN A 223 -16.63 18.63 2.40
N ASP A 224 -17.23 19.76 1.99
CA ASP A 224 -18.65 19.81 1.67
C ASP A 224 -18.97 18.99 0.41
N PHE A 225 -18.14 19.09 -0.63
CA PHE A 225 -18.28 18.31 -1.86
C PHE A 225 -18.18 16.80 -1.58
N PHE A 226 -17.19 16.34 -0.83
CA PHE A 226 -17.03 14.91 -0.52
C PHE A 226 -18.11 14.38 0.42
N ASN A 227 -18.61 15.18 1.37
CA ASN A 227 -19.82 14.83 2.10
C ASN A 227 -21.03 14.68 1.15
N GLY A 228 -21.14 15.54 0.15
CA GLY A 228 -22.15 15.42 -0.90
C GLY A 228 -22.05 14.10 -1.67
N MET A 229 -20.84 13.67 -2.02
CA MET A 229 -20.66 12.35 -2.63
C MET A 229 -21.10 11.22 -1.69
N LEU A 230 -20.72 11.30 -0.41
CA LEU A 230 -21.11 10.30 0.59
C LEU A 230 -22.62 10.27 0.83
N ASP A 231 -23.36 11.37 0.65
CA ASP A 231 -24.83 11.37 0.80
C ASP A 231 -25.49 10.29 -0.06
N VAL A 232 -24.95 10.08 -1.27
CA VAL A 232 -25.55 9.24 -2.33
C VAL A 232 -24.67 8.08 -2.80
N ILE A 233 -23.49 7.88 -2.20
CA ILE A 233 -22.57 6.81 -2.61
C ILE A 233 -23.24 5.42 -2.54
N PRO A 234 -23.31 4.66 -3.65
CA PRO A 234 -23.91 3.33 -3.64
C PRO A 234 -23.11 2.33 -2.78
N PRO A 235 -23.74 1.31 -2.19
CA PRO A 235 -23.07 0.40 -1.24
C PRO A 235 -21.79 -0.28 -1.73
N LYS A 236 -21.65 -0.48 -3.05
CA LYS A 236 -20.47 -1.13 -3.67
C LYS A 236 -19.39 -0.15 -4.12
N ALA A 237 -19.71 1.14 -4.27
CA ALA A 237 -18.75 2.15 -4.65
C ALA A 237 -17.86 2.52 -3.47
N LYS A 238 -16.65 2.99 -3.78
CA LYS A 238 -15.61 3.38 -2.81
C LYS A 238 -15.09 4.77 -3.09
N LEU A 239 -14.77 5.50 -2.03
CA LEU A 239 -14.05 6.78 -2.07
C LEU A 239 -12.74 6.63 -1.30
N LEU A 240 -11.62 6.53 -2.01
CA LEU A 240 -10.30 6.34 -1.41
C LEU A 240 -9.57 7.67 -1.30
N ASP A 241 -9.04 7.96 -0.12
CA ASP A 241 -8.29 9.18 0.16
C ASP A 241 -6.80 8.96 -0.12
N GLY A 242 -6.25 9.60 -1.15
CA GLY A 242 -4.88 9.38 -1.61
C GLY A 242 -3.78 9.95 -0.71
N MET A 243 -4.14 10.74 0.30
CA MET A 243 -3.25 11.24 1.35
C MET A 243 -2.04 12.03 0.88
N GLU A 244 -2.01 12.50 -0.36
CA GLU A 244 -0.82 13.08 -0.99
C GLU A 244 -0.18 14.18 -0.13
N THR A 245 -1.01 15.09 0.40
CA THR A 245 -0.57 16.24 1.20
C THR A 245 0.17 15.87 2.48
N LEU A 246 0.00 14.64 2.99
CA LEU A 246 0.67 14.13 4.17
C LEU A 246 1.73 13.09 3.80
N SER A 247 1.41 12.15 2.91
CA SER A 247 2.26 11.00 2.64
C SER A 247 3.47 11.33 1.76
N TYR A 248 3.41 12.38 0.93
CA TYR A 248 4.59 12.83 0.17
C TYR A 248 5.67 13.46 1.05
N TYR A 249 5.32 13.90 2.26
CA TYR A 249 6.23 14.48 3.23
C TYR A 249 6.58 13.53 4.38
N ALA A 250 6.15 12.26 4.29
CA ALA A 250 6.48 11.25 5.27
C ALA A 250 7.98 10.90 5.20
N HIS A 251 8.66 11.01 6.33
CA HIS A 251 10.10 10.74 6.42
C HIS A 251 10.40 9.29 6.78
N ASP A 252 9.55 8.70 7.62
CA ASP A 252 9.73 7.33 8.11
C ASP A 252 8.39 6.61 8.34
N ALA A 253 8.48 5.33 8.71
CA ALA A 253 7.31 4.48 8.90
C ALA A 253 6.29 5.04 9.92
N ARG A 254 6.72 5.79 10.93
CA ARG A 254 5.83 6.36 11.97
C ARG A 254 4.89 7.39 11.39
N ASP A 255 5.31 8.15 10.39
CA ASP A 255 4.45 9.11 9.71
C ASP A 255 3.27 8.41 9.01
N PHE A 256 3.52 7.23 8.42
CA PHE A 256 2.46 6.41 7.81
C PHE A 256 1.47 5.83 8.84
N TYR A 257 1.95 5.42 10.01
CA TYR A 257 1.05 5.01 11.10
C TYR A 257 0.25 6.19 11.66
N ARG A 258 0.89 7.37 11.79
CA ARG A 258 0.21 8.60 12.23
C ARG A 258 -0.88 9.00 11.26
N LEU A 259 -0.60 9.12 9.96
CA LEU A 259 -1.61 9.55 8.98
C LEU A 259 -2.79 8.56 8.89
N ALA A 260 -2.56 7.26 9.04
CA ALA A 260 -3.63 6.27 9.03
C ALA A 260 -4.53 6.38 10.27
N ASN A 261 -3.91 6.64 11.43
CA ASN A 261 -4.64 6.94 12.65
C ASN A 261 -5.42 8.26 12.54
N GLU A 262 -4.79 9.32 12.01
CA GLU A 262 -5.43 10.61 11.78
C GLU A 262 -6.64 10.48 10.86
N TYR A 263 -6.55 9.71 9.77
CA TYR A 263 -7.72 9.46 8.92
C TYR A 263 -8.87 8.81 9.67
N THR A 264 -8.56 7.79 10.47
CA THR A 264 -9.57 7.05 11.25
C THR A 264 -10.30 7.98 12.24
N VAL A 265 -9.56 8.91 12.86
CA VAL A 265 -10.12 9.85 13.84
C VAL A 265 -10.76 11.06 13.16
N LYS A 266 -9.98 11.82 12.38
CA LYS A 266 -10.35 13.10 11.78
C LYS A 266 -11.31 12.94 10.61
N GLY A 267 -11.16 11.89 9.79
CA GLY A 267 -12.12 11.61 8.71
C GLY A 267 -13.55 11.44 9.23
N ARG A 268 -13.72 10.79 10.38
CA ARG A 268 -15.03 10.67 11.05
C ARG A 268 -15.54 11.99 11.65
N GLN A 269 -14.64 12.87 12.11
CA GLN A 269 -15.00 14.18 12.64
C GLN A 269 -15.48 15.13 11.53
N LEU A 270 -14.83 15.07 10.35
CA LEU A 270 -15.14 15.90 9.18
C LEU A 270 -16.37 15.43 8.40
N ALA A 271 -16.71 14.15 8.51
CA ALA A 271 -17.94 13.61 7.94
C ALA A 271 -19.19 14.13 8.65
N ALA A 272 -20.19 14.50 7.85
CA ALA A 272 -21.54 14.81 8.32
C ALA A 272 -22.08 13.62 9.14
N PRO A 273 -22.88 13.85 10.20
CA PRO A 273 -23.35 12.81 11.11
C PRO A 273 -23.93 11.56 10.42
N GLU A 274 -24.72 11.76 9.37
CA GLU A 274 -25.36 10.75 8.52
C GLU A 274 -24.36 9.92 7.68
N ASN A 275 -23.17 10.46 7.41
CA ASN A 275 -22.13 9.82 6.59
C ASN A 275 -21.02 9.15 7.42
N ARG A 276 -21.00 9.32 8.75
CA ARG A 276 -19.94 8.78 9.62
C ARG A 276 -19.74 7.27 9.50
N ARG A 277 -20.83 6.52 9.29
CA ARG A 277 -20.75 5.06 9.06
C ARG A 277 -20.09 4.74 7.72
N LYS A 278 -20.39 5.51 6.68
CA LYS A 278 -19.86 5.34 5.32
C LYS A 278 -18.35 5.58 5.27
N ILE A 279 -17.79 6.41 6.14
CA ILE A 279 -16.33 6.55 6.32
C ILE A 279 -15.66 5.20 6.65
N LEU A 280 -16.29 4.37 7.48
CA LEU A 280 -15.70 3.09 7.89
C LEU A 280 -15.92 1.98 6.84
N GLU A 281 -17.00 2.07 6.07
CA GLU A 281 -17.44 1.00 5.17
C GLU A 281 -16.99 1.22 3.72
N GLN A 282 -16.98 2.47 3.28
CA GLN A 282 -16.85 2.86 1.88
C GLN A 282 -15.67 3.80 1.61
N THR A 283 -14.95 4.22 2.65
CA THR A 283 -13.72 5.02 2.52
C THR A 283 -12.54 4.39 3.24
N SER A 284 -11.33 4.78 2.84
CA SER A 284 -10.08 4.41 3.50
C SER A 284 -8.94 5.30 3.02
N ALA A 285 -7.92 5.46 3.85
CA ALA A 285 -6.63 6.00 3.44
C ALA A 285 -5.98 5.07 2.40
N ALA A 286 -5.42 5.68 1.35
CA ALA A 286 -4.65 5.03 0.31
C ALA A 286 -3.33 5.80 0.10
N PRO A 287 -2.33 5.63 0.99
CA PRO A 287 -1.15 6.48 1.02
C PRO A 287 -0.31 6.43 -0.26
N GLY A 288 0.16 7.60 -0.70
CA GLY A 288 1.02 7.76 -1.87
C GLY A 288 2.47 8.00 -1.50
N VAL A 289 3.40 7.40 -2.25
CA VAL A 289 4.84 7.67 -2.13
C VAL A 289 5.33 8.32 -3.42
N TRP A 290 5.88 9.54 -3.30
CA TRP A 290 6.56 10.20 -4.41
C TRP A 290 7.99 9.67 -4.53
N LEU A 291 8.36 9.12 -5.69
CA LEU A 291 9.63 8.41 -5.90
C LEU A 291 10.85 9.36 -5.85
N GLU A 292 10.77 10.50 -6.52
CA GLU A 292 11.91 11.39 -6.77
C GLU A 292 12.59 11.92 -5.49
N PRO A 293 11.87 12.36 -4.43
CA PRO A 293 12.49 12.85 -3.20
C PRO A 293 13.43 11.85 -2.52
N PHE A 294 13.24 10.55 -2.74
CA PHE A 294 14.13 9.52 -2.19
C PHE A 294 15.36 9.32 -3.08
N LEU A 295 15.18 9.31 -4.40
CA LEU A 295 16.18 8.80 -5.36
C LEU A 295 16.93 9.88 -6.14
N TRP A 296 16.59 11.17 -5.95
CA TRP A 296 17.18 12.29 -6.66
C TRP A 296 17.36 13.52 -5.75
N ASP A 297 18.48 14.23 -5.89
CA ASP A 297 18.74 15.49 -5.17
C ASP A 297 18.06 16.67 -5.90
N GLY A 298 16.73 16.75 -5.76
CA GLY A 298 15.91 17.84 -6.28
C GLY A 298 15.67 18.98 -5.28
N TYR A 299 14.61 19.76 -5.53
CA TYR A 299 14.20 20.87 -4.64
C TYR A 299 13.71 20.39 -3.27
N TYR A 300 13.21 19.15 -3.19
CA TYR A 300 12.77 18.49 -1.98
C TYR A 300 13.37 17.09 -1.93
N VAL A 301 13.96 16.73 -0.80
CA VAL A 301 14.69 15.46 -0.64
C VAL A 301 14.40 14.86 0.72
N ILE A 302 14.08 13.58 0.74
CA ILE A 302 13.88 12.78 1.94
C ILE A 302 15.16 11.97 2.18
N LYS A 303 15.77 12.15 3.34
CA LYS A 303 17.03 11.47 3.73
C LYS A 303 16.88 10.83 5.10
N SER A 304 17.62 9.74 5.31
CA SER A 304 17.83 9.12 6.61
C SER A 304 19.33 9.13 6.90
N PRO A 305 19.74 9.39 8.15
CA PRO A 305 21.15 9.24 8.54
C PRO A 305 21.60 7.77 8.61
N ASP A 306 20.64 6.83 8.66
CA ASP A 306 20.89 5.41 8.94
C ASP A 306 20.66 4.49 7.73
N MET A 307 19.86 4.92 6.75
CA MET A 307 19.53 4.14 5.56
C MET A 307 20.04 4.81 4.28
N ASP A 308 20.45 3.99 3.30
CA ASP A 308 20.59 4.48 1.93
C ASP A 308 19.23 4.83 1.32
N ARG A 309 19.26 5.53 0.19
CA ARG A 309 18.06 6.02 -0.51
C ARG A 309 17.05 4.94 -0.89
N MET A 310 17.54 3.80 -1.40
CA MET A 310 16.66 2.71 -1.86
C MET A 310 16.06 1.96 -0.68
N ALA A 311 16.84 1.75 0.38
CA ALA A 311 16.38 1.18 1.63
C ALA A 311 15.34 2.07 2.32
N LEU A 312 15.54 3.40 2.30
CA LEU A 312 14.58 4.37 2.84
C LEU A 312 13.27 4.38 2.04
N PHE A 313 13.35 4.39 0.71
CA PHE A 313 12.18 4.26 -0.17
C PHE A 313 11.42 2.95 0.11
N ARG A 314 12.13 1.82 0.19
CA ARG A 314 11.54 0.51 0.54
C ARG A 314 10.84 0.55 1.90
N SER A 315 11.49 1.12 2.91
CA SER A 315 10.94 1.24 4.27
C SER A 315 9.63 2.02 4.29
N ASN A 316 9.60 3.19 3.64
CA ASN A 316 8.43 4.05 3.56
C ASN A 316 7.30 3.40 2.75
N LEU A 317 7.62 2.74 1.62
CA LEU A 317 6.61 2.06 0.83
C LEU A 317 6.06 0.81 1.52
N CYS A 318 6.88 0.06 2.26
CA CYS A 318 6.40 -1.00 3.15
C CYS A 318 5.42 -0.46 4.19
N ALA A 319 5.73 0.68 4.81
CA ALA A 319 4.84 1.30 5.80
C ALA A 319 3.54 1.78 5.17
N ALA A 320 3.58 2.41 3.97
CA ALA A 320 2.40 2.79 3.20
C ALA A 320 1.50 1.59 2.90
N MET A 321 2.07 0.46 2.48
CA MET A 321 1.34 -0.78 2.22
C MET A 321 0.82 -1.45 3.49
N GLU A 322 1.50 -1.31 4.62
CA GLU A 322 1.05 -1.87 5.90
C GLU A 322 -0.14 -1.10 6.48
N THR A 323 -0.20 0.22 6.26
CA THR A 323 -1.27 1.07 6.79
C THR A 323 -2.43 1.28 5.82
N ALA A 324 -2.23 0.98 4.53
CA ALA A 324 -3.30 0.94 3.54
C ALA A 324 -4.30 -0.19 3.83
N ARG A 325 -5.59 0.08 3.55
CA ARG A 325 -6.63 -0.97 3.59
C ARG A 325 -6.83 -1.67 2.26
N GLU A 326 -6.89 -0.89 1.18
CA GLU A 326 -7.25 -1.40 -0.15
C GLU A 326 -6.13 -1.13 -1.16
N TYR A 327 -5.57 0.07 -1.17
CA TYR A 327 -4.54 0.49 -2.13
C TYR A 327 -3.47 1.36 -1.46
N ALA A 328 -2.24 1.25 -1.95
CA ALA A 328 -1.23 2.30 -1.87
C ALA A 328 -0.76 2.62 -3.28
N TRP A 329 -0.07 3.75 -3.45
CA TRP A 329 0.34 4.18 -4.79
C TRP A 329 1.71 4.82 -4.84
N VAL A 330 2.35 4.74 -6.00
CA VAL A 330 3.63 5.41 -6.27
C VAL A 330 3.46 6.43 -7.38
N TYR A 331 3.90 7.65 -7.10
CA TYR A 331 4.03 8.70 -8.10
C TYR A 331 5.46 8.82 -8.61
N PHE A 332 5.59 9.00 -9.92
CA PHE A 332 6.85 9.37 -10.55
C PHE A 332 6.59 10.18 -11.83
N CYS A 333 7.50 11.11 -12.11
CA CYS A 333 7.48 11.95 -13.31
C CYS A 333 8.83 11.97 -14.04
N SER A 334 9.88 11.45 -13.41
CA SER A 334 11.27 11.50 -13.86
C SER A 334 11.65 10.43 -14.88
N GLY A 335 10.77 9.48 -15.20
CA GLY A 335 11.10 8.37 -16.09
C GLY A 335 9.90 7.50 -16.46
N LEU A 336 10.20 6.34 -17.04
CA LEU A 336 9.25 5.36 -17.55
C LEU A 336 9.57 3.95 -17.01
N TRP A 337 8.54 3.10 -16.88
CA TRP A 337 8.72 1.67 -16.59
C TRP A 337 8.95 0.81 -17.82
N PHE A 338 8.44 1.25 -18.95
CA PHE A 338 8.53 0.59 -20.25
C PHE A 338 8.72 1.66 -21.32
N ASP A 339 9.33 1.26 -22.42
CA ASP A 339 9.59 2.18 -23.51
C ASP A 339 8.29 2.53 -24.22
N MET A 340 7.88 3.80 -24.11
CA MET A 340 6.82 4.38 -24.91
C MET A 340 7.22 5.76 -25.43
N ALA A 341 6.67 6.14 -26.58
CA ALA A 341 6.85 7.47 -27.14
C ALA A 341 6.20 8.51 -26.23
N LEU A 342 6.86 9.65 -26.05
CA LEU A 342 6.37 10.76 -25.26
C LEU A 342 6.33 12.03 -26.10
N PRO A 343 5.45 12.98 -25.77
CA PRO A 343 5.54 14.33 -26.34
C PRO A 343 6.92 14.96 -26.04
N PRO A 344 7.49 15.78 -26.94
CA PRO A 344 8.82 16.37 -26.74
C PRO A 344 8.99 17.15 -25.43
N VAL A 345 7.92 17.79 -24.93
CA VAL A 345 7.95 18.49 -23.63
C VAL A 345 8.13 17.53 -22.46
N GLU A 346 7.54 16.34 -22.54
CA GLU A 346 7.62 15.31 -21.53
C GLU A 346 8.98 14.62 -21.55
N GLU A 347 9.55 14.39 -22.74
CA GLU A 347 10.92 13.88 -22.90
C GLU A 347 11.95 14.85 -22.31
N ARG A 348 11.84 16.15 -22.64
CA ARG A 348 12.68 17.19 -22.02
C ARG A 348 12.52 17.22 -20.51
N SER A 349 11.32 17.00 -19.99
CA SER A 349 11.11 16.95 -18.54
C SER A 349 11.86 15.79 -17.90
N ILE A 350 11.83 14.60 -18.48
CA ILE A 350 12.60 13.42 -18.01
C ILE A 350 14.10 13.71 -18.03
N ALA A 351 14.59 14.30 -19.13
CA ALA A 351 16.01 14.59 -19.32
C ALA A 351 16.58 15.54 -18.25
N ARG A 352 15.75 16.36 -17.59
CA ARG A 352 16.16 17.24 -16.48
C ARG A 352 16.46 16.51 -15.18
N TYR A 353 15.88 15.34 -14.95
CA TYR A 353 16.08 14.59 -13.71
C TYR A 353 17.41 13.85 -13.71
N ASN A 354 17.56 12.89 -14.63
CA ASN A 354 18.79 12.12 -14.78
C ASN A 354 18.92 11.63 -16.23
N PRO A 355 19.98 12.05 -16.95
CA PRO A 355 20.11 11.78 -18.37
C PRO A 355 20.58 10.35 -18.71
N THR A 356 20.96 9.51 -17.72
CA THR A 356 21.57 8.20 -18.00
C THR A 356 20.64 7.22 -18.70
N SER A 357 19.36 7.22 -18.34
CA SER A 357 18.31 6.49 -19.04
C SER A 357 16.96 7.12 -18.70
N ARG A 358 16.02 7.05 -19.63
CA ARG A 358 14.61 7.37 -19.37
C ARG A 358 13.86 6.24 -18.67
N LEU A 359 14.39 5.01 -18.68
CA LEU A 359 13.81 3.87 -18.00
C LEU A 359 14.26 3.85 -16.54
N LEU A 360 13.29 3.92 -15.63
CA LEU A 360 13.51 3.87 -14.18
C LEU A 360 14.28 2.62 -13.73
N PRO A 361 13.95 1.39 -14.19
CA PRO A 361 14.72 0.21 -13.77
C PRO A 361 16.17 0.20 -14.24
N GLU A 362 16.50 0.87 -15.35
CA GLU A 362 17.88 1.01 -15.80
C GLU A 362 18.64 2.06 -14.96
N ARG A 363 17.94 3.13 -14.59
CA ARG A 363 18.49 4.23 -13.79
C ARG A 363 18.73 3.84 -12.32
N TYR A 364 17.83 3.03 -11.76
CA TYR A 364 17.83 2.66 -10.35
C TYR A 364 17.87 1.15 -10.18
N PRO A 365 19.08 0.56 -10.06
CA PRO A 365 19.22 -0.85 -9.73
C PRO A 365 18.40 -1.22 -8.48
N ARG A 366 17.76 -2.39 -8.49
CA ARG A 366 16.89 -2.92 -7.42
C ARG A 366 15.57 -2.18 -7.20
N LEU A 367 15.19 -1.21 -8.03
CA LEU A 367 13.89 -0.54 -7.91
C LEU A 367 12.74 -1.53 -8.16
N THR A 368 12.83 -2.36 -9.22
CA THR A 368 11.85 -3.40 -9.52
C THR A 368 11.76 -4.42 -8.38
N ASP A 369 12.91 -4.93 -7.94
CA ASP A 369 13.02 -5.85 -6.80
C ASP A 369 12.37 -5.29 -5.53
N THR A 370 12.54 -4.00 -5.27
CA THR A 370 11.93 -3.31 -4.13
C THR A 370 10.41 -3.30 -4.25
N LEU A 371 9.86 -3.03 -5.43
CA LEU A 371 8.41 -3.00 -5.65
C LEU A 371 7.79 -4.40 -5.59
N ASP A 372 8.46 -5.40 -6.18
CA ASP A 372 8.04 -6.80 -6.09
C ASP A 372 8.09 -7.31 -4.65
N PHE A 373 9.15 -6.97 -3.91
CA PHE A 373 9.27 -7.25 -2.49
C PHE A 373 8.13 -6.62 -1.69
N VAL A 374 7.84 -5.34 -1.89
CA VAL A 374 6.81 -4.65 -1.11
C VAL A 374 5.42 -5.24 -1.36
N ARG A 375 5.12 -5.68 -2.59
CA ARG A 375 3.84 -6.33 -2.93
C ARG A 375 3.70 -7.73 -2.32
N ASP A 376 4.77 -8.52 -2.34
CA ASP A 376 4.78 -9.83 -1.70
C ASP A 376 6.10 -10.16 -0.98
N PRO A 377 6.31 -9.66 0.26
CA PRO A 377 7.59 -9.81 0.94
C PRO A 377 8.01 -11.26 1.13
N LEU A 378 7.06 -12.11 1.51
CA LEU A 378 7.31 -13.52 1.79
C LEU A 378 7.50 -14.33 0.50
N GLY A 379 6.67 -14.11 -0.52
CA GLY A 379 6.84 -14.77 -1.81
C GLY A 379 8.12 -14.34 -2.53
N TYR A 380 8.49 -13.05 -2.42
CA TYR A 380 9.77 -12.54 -2.92
C TYR A 380 10.95 -13.23 -2.22
N ALA A 381 10.97 -13.26 -0.89
CA ALA A 381 12.05 -13.87 -0.11
C ALA A 381 12.21 -15.38 -0.39
N ARG A 382 11.11 -16.11 -0.60
CA ARG A 382 11.15 -17.54 -0.97
C ARG A 382 11.76 -17.77 -2.35
N LYS A 383 11.54 -16.87 -3.32
CA LYS A 383 12.10 -16.95 -4.67
C LYS A 383 13.55 -16.44 -4.74
N HIS A 384 13.91 -15.51 -3.85
CA HIS A 384 15.22 -14.87 -3.80
C HIS A 384 15.82 -15.04 -2.40
N PRO A 385 16.33 -16.24 -2.08
CA PRO A 385 16.71 -16.57 -0.71
C PRO A 385 17.82 -15.68 -0.14
N GLY A 386 18.59 -14.95 -0.95
CA GLY A 386 19.64 -14.05 -0.45
C GLY A 386 20.75 -14.80 0.29
N GLU A 387 21.49 -14.08 1.13
CA GLU A 387 22.64 -14.60 1.89
C GLU A 387 22.18 -15.42 3.11
N LEU A 388 22.70 -16.64 3.27
CA LEU A 388 22.47 -17.43 4.49
C LEU A 388 23.29 -16.87 5.66
N VAL A 389 22.60 -16.33 6.66
CA VAL A 389 23.22 -15.73 7.85
C VAL A 389 23.30 -16.73 9.00
N CYS A 390 22.28 -17.58 9.14
CA CYS A 390 22.24 -18.63 10.14
C CYS A 390 21.47 -19.83 9.63
N LYS A 391 22.04 -21.01 9.84
CA LYS A 391 21.33 -22.29 9.82
C LYS A 391 21.62 -23.03 11.12
N GLU A 392 20.57 -23.43 11.82
CA GLU A 392 20.66 -24.24 13.02
C GLU A 392 19.68 -25.41 12.89
N ASP A 393 20.25 -26.58 12.62
CA ASP A 393 19.60 -27.89 12.58
C ASP A 393 19.81 -28.66 13.90
N PHE A 394 20.43 -28.01 14.90
CA PHE A 394 20.73 -28.56 16.21
C PHE A 394 21.60 -29.83 16.20
N ASP A 395 22.18 -30.20 15.05
CA ASP A 395 22.94 -31.44 14.81
C ASP A 395 24.47 -31.24 14.86
N ARG A 396 24.92 -30.04 15.23
CA ARG A 396 26.35 -29.68 15.25
C ARG A 396 27.18 -30.57 16.18
N VAL A 397 26.57 -31.16 17.20
CA VAL A 397 27.23 -32.06 18.16
C VAL A 397 26.51 -33.40 18.11
N LYS A 398 27.24 -34.47 17.79
CA LYS A 398 26.69 -35.83 17.86
C LYS A 398 26.42 -36.20 19.32
N LEU A 399 25.14 -36.28 19.68
CA LEU A 399 24.68 -36.69 20.99
C LEU A 399 24.27 -38.15 20.98
N THR A 400 24.66 -38.90 22.01
CA THR A 400 24.22 -40.30 22.22
C THR A 400 22.90 -40.39 22.98
N GLY A 401 22.38 -39.27 23.49
CA GLY A 401 21.11 -39.16 24.19
C GLY A 401 20.77 -37.69 24.51
N PRO A 402 19.64 -37.43 25.18
CA PRO A 402 19.22 -36.07 25.51
C PRO A 402 20.25 -35.32 26.34
N ALA A 403 20.54 -34.07 26.00
CA ALA A 403 21.50 -33.23 26.72
C ALA A 403 20.94 -31.83 27.00
N LEU A 404 21.17 -31.30 28.20
CA LEU A 404 20.73 -29.95 28.58
C LEU A 404 21.33 -28.89 27.65
N ILE A 405 20.51 -27.97 27.18
CA ILE A 405 20.97 -26.84 26.35
C ILE A 405 21.85 -25.92 27.22
N THR A 406 23.09 -25.75 26.81
CA THR A 406 24.06 -24.83 27.42
C THR A 406 24.66 -23.93 26.35
N LYS A 407 25.26 -22.80 26.75
CA LYS A 407 25.99 -21.91 25.83
C LYS A 407 27.10 -22.63 25.03
N LYS A 408 27.65 -23.71 25.59
CA LYS A 408 28.68 -24.53 24.94
C LYS A 408 28.10 -25.41 23.82
N LEU A 409 26.89 -25.94 24.02
CA LEU A 409 26.21 -26.82 23.06
C LEU A 409 25.56 -26.04 21.91
N LEU A 410 25.01 -24.85 22.19
CA LEU A 410 24.40 -23.97 21.18
C LEU A 410 24.95 -22.55 21.29
N PRO A 411 26.19 -22.30 20.82
CA PRO A 411 26.77 -20.96 20.87
C PRO A 411 25.92 -19.96 20.07
N GLY A 412 25.51 -18.88 20.73
CA GLY A 412 24.69 -17.82 20.13
C GLY A 412 23.18 -18.06 20.17
N LEU A 413 22.70 -19.17 20.76
CA LEU A 413 21.32 -19.28 21.22
C LEU A 413 21.32 -19.00 22.74
N GLU A 414 20.87 -17.81 23.11
CA GLU A 414 20.72 -17.43 24.51
C GLU A 414 19.39 -17.96 25.04
N PHE A 415 19.37 -18.29 26.33
CA PHE A 415 18.21 -18.91 26.94
C PHE A 415 17.85 -18.20 28.24
N ASN A 416 16.61 -17.73 28.31
CA ASN A 416 16.01 -17.18 29.52
C ASN A 416 14.67 -17.90 29.73
N GLN A 417 14.49 -18.56 30.87
CA GLN A 417 13.26 -19.27 31.21
C GLN A 417 12.86 -19.04 32.66
N GLN A 418 11.55 -19.03 32.91
CA GLN A 418 10.99 -19.26 34.23
C GLN A 418 10.50 -20.72 34.32
N HIS A 419 11.18 -21.52 35.16
CA HIS A 419 10.92 -22.95 35.37
C HIS A 419 11.09 -23.81 34.11
N GLY A 420 11.07 -25.14 34.28
CA GLY A 420 11.21 -26.11 33.20
C GLY A 420 12.66 -26.41 32.82
N LYS A 421 12.85 -27.13 31.70
CA LYS A 421 14.17 -27.49 31.15
C LYS A 421 14.20 -27.42 29.63
N GLY A 422 15.34 -27.03 29.07
CA GLY A 422 15.66 -27.09 27.65
C GLY A 422 16.72 -28.17 27.37
N GLU A 423 16.46 -29.05 26.42
CA GLU A 423 17.33 -30.18 26.06
C GLU A 423 17.43 -30.32 24.53
N LEU A 424 18.57 -30.76 24.04
CA LEU A 424 18.72 -31.30 22.69
C LEU A 424 18.40 -32.80 22.72
N VAL A 425 17.56 -33.26 21.78
CA VAL A 425 17.11 -34.65 21.71
C VAL A 425 17.44 -35.22 20.33
N PRO A 426 18.44 -36.11 20.20
CA PRO A 426 18.82 -36.69 18.92
C PRO A 426 17.71 -37.59 18.36
N GLY A 427 17.48 -37.53 17.04
CA GLY A 427 16.48 -38.36 16.35
C GLY A 427 15.02 -37.86 16.46
N ALA A 428 14.77 -36.76 17.17
CA ALA A 428 13.43 -36.25 17.41
C ALA A 428 13.03 -35.10 16.48
N GLY A 429 13.97 -34.58 15.68
CA GLY A 429 13.75 -33.52 14.70
C GLY A 429 13.33 -34.02 13.33
N ILE A 430 13.25 -33.10 12.39
CA ILE A 430 12.83 -33.31 11.01
C ILE A 430 13.78 -34.30 10.34
N LYS A 431 13.20 -35.35 9.74
CA LYS A 431 13.97 -36.44 9.11
C LYS A 431 14.99 -37.11 10.05
N GLY A 432 14.72 -37.10 11.35
CA GLY A 432 15.57 -37.74 12.36
C GLY A 432 16.80 -36.93 12.77
N SER A 433 16.82 -35.62 12.50
CA SER A 433 17.78 -34.69 13.11
C SER A 433 17.61 -34.59 14.62
N THR A 434 18.52 -33.89 15.27
CA THR A 434 18.37 -33.46 16.66
C THR A 434 17.37 -32.30 16.75
N ALA A 435 16.48 -32.32 17.73
CA ALA A 435 15.57 -31.20 18.00
C ALA A 435 15.84 -30.55 19.35
N ALA A 436 15.58 -29.24 19.45
CA ALA A 436 15.55 -28.54 20.72
C ALA A 436 14.17 -28.70 21.39
N ARG A 437 14.13 -29.35 22.54
CA ARG A 437 12.92 -29.57 23.35
C ARG A 437 12.92 -28.71 24.60
N PHE A 438 11.81 -28.04 24.88
CA PHE A 438 11.57 -27.24 26.07
C PHE A 438 10.35 -27.77 26.81
N THR A 439 10.54 -28.34 28.01
CA THR A 439 9.47 -29.00 28.78
C THR A 439 9.15 -28.25 30.06
N GLY A 440 7.87 -28.01 30.33
CA GLY A 440 7.41 -27.37 31.57
C GLY A 440 7.81 -25.89 31.71
N VAL A 441 8.07 -25.21 30.59
CA VAL A 441 8.59 -23.84 30.57
C VAL A 441 7.42 -22.85 30.59
N ARG A 442 7.25 -22.05 31.66
CA ARG A 442 6.11 -21.12 31.79
C ARG A 442 6.30 -19.81 31.04
N ASN A 443 7.55 -19.39 30.83
CA ASN A 443 7.91 -18.20 30.05
C ASN A 443 9.30 -18.40 29.44
N GLY A 444 9.35 -19.09 28.31
CA GLY A 444 10.59 -19.50 27.65
C GLY A 444 10.93 -18.60 26.49
N LEU A 445 12.15 -18.07 26.51
CA LEU A 445 12.68 -17.26 25.42
C LEU A 445 14.08 -17.73 25.01
N PRO A 446 14.23 -18.89 24.38
CA PRO A 446 15.38 -19.13 23.52
C PRO A 446 15.42 -18.07 22.41
N PHE A 447 16.57 -17.42 22.23
CA PHE A 447 16.72 -16.37 21.23
C PHE A 447 18.10 -16.32 20.61
N LYS A 448 18.15 -15.82 19.38
CA LYS A 448 19.39 -15.48 18.67
C LYS A 448 19.40 -13.98 18.41
N ALA A 449 20.52 -13.32 18.73
CA ALA A 449 20.73 -11.92 18.45
C ALA A 449 21.69 -11.75 17.26
N LEU A 450 21.33 -10.90 16.31
CA LEU A 450 22.13 -10.54 15.15
C LEU A 450 22.44 -9.05 15.19
N LYS A 451 23.68 -8.67 14.90
CA LYS A 451 24.00 -7.28 14.56
C LYS A 451 23.44 -6.99 13.18
N VAL A 452 22.72 -5.88 13.06
CA VAL A 452 22.03 -5.48 11.84
C VAL A 452 22.19 -3.98 11.61
N LYS A 453 21.90 -3.54 10.39
CA LYS A 453 21.84 -2.14 10.00
C LYS A 453 20.41 -1.78 9.57
N PRO A 454 19.96 -0.53 9.84
CA PRO A 454 18.69 -0.05 9.31
C PRO A 454 18.58 -0.24 7.79
N GLY A 455 17.39 -0.64 7.33
CA GLY A 455 17.09 -0.85 5.93
C GLY A 455 17.40 -2.26 5.41
N GLU A 456 18.18 -3.06 6.13
CA GLU A 456 18.38 -4.48 5.82
C GLU A 456 17.07 -5.26 5.95
N VAL A 457 16.93 -6.33 5.18
CA VAL A 457 15.75 -7.20 5.21
C VAL A 457 16.16 -8.63 5.47
N TYR A 458 15.47 -9.28 6.40
CA TYR A 458 15.72 -10.66 6.79
C TYR A 458 14.49 -11.54 6.59
N TYR A 459 14.71 -12.72 6.01
CA TYR A 459 13.79 -13.84 6.02
C TYR A 459 14.18 -14.80 7.13
N ILE A 460 13.18 -15.27 7.88
CA ILE A 460 13.35 -16.16 9.01
C ILE A 460 12.34 -17.29 8.86
N ARG A 461 12.84 -18.52 8.87
CA ARG A 461 12.05 -19.74 8.88
C ARG A 461 12.43 -20.58 10.09
N LEU A 462 11.44 -21.21 10.70
CA LEU A 462 11.63 -22.12 11.82
C LEU A 462 10.54 -23.17 11.80
N ASP A 463 10.90 -24.40 12.10
CA ASP A 463 9.95 -25.48 12.32
C ASP A 463 9.73 -25.71 13.81
N GLY A 464 8.49 -25.99 14.19
CA GLY A 464 8.10 -26.22 15.57
C GLY A 464 6.96 -27.22 15.73
N LYS A 465 6.98 -27.96 16.85
CA LYS A 465 5.97 -28.95 17.23
C LYS A 465 5.61 -28.76 18.70
N ALA A 466 4.31 -28.67 18.99
CA ALA A 466 3.80 -28.54 20.35
C ALA A 466 3.19 -29.86 20.82
N GLU A 467 3.44 -30.23 22.07
CA GLU A 467 2.86 -31.39 22.74
C GLU A 467 2.23 -30.97 24.07
N GLY A 468 1.09 -31.59 24.42
CA GLY A 468 0.31 -31.20 25.60
C GLY A 468 -0.29 -29.79 25.45
N ASP A 469 -0.15 -28.97 26.50
CA ASP A 469 -0.61 -27.58 26.55
C ASP A 469 0.45 -26.56 26.11
N ALA A 470 1.53 -27.01 25.47
CA ALA A 470 2.58 -26.12 24.99
C ALA A 470 2.09 -25.17 23.89
N TYR A 471 2.49 -23.91 24.00
CA TYR A 471 2.24 -22.85 23.03
C TYR A 471 3.56 -22.34 22.44
N LEU A 472 3.61 -22.22 21.11
CA LEU A 472 4.79 -21.81 20.36
C LEU A 472 4.54 -20.54 19.55
N TYR A 473 5.55 -19.69 19.43
CA TYR A 473 5.57 -18.62 18.43
C TYR A 473 7.00 -18.33 17.94
N LEU A 474 7.12 -17.95 16.67
CA LEU A 474 8.33 -17.30 16.17
C LEU A 474 8.17 -15.80 16.37
N GLY A 475 9.10 -15.17 17.07
CA GLY A 475 9.07 -13.74 17.34
C GLY A 475 10.31 -13.03 16.84
N ILE A 476 10.17 -11.74 16.55
CA ILE A 476 11.30 -10.84 16.37
C ILE A 476 11.18 -9.65 17.31
N ALA A 477 12.32 -9.03 17.60
CA ALA A 477 12.34 -7.68 18.09
C ALA A 477 13.63 -6.96 17.68
N CYS A 478 13.53 -5.70 17.28
CA CYS A 478 14.71 -4.88 17.02
C CYS A 478 14.99 -3.96 18.20
N ARG A 479 16.27 -3.85 18.59
CA ARG A 479 16.75 -2.92 19.61
C ARG A 479 17.53 -1.79 18.97
N ASN A 480 17.41 -0.61 19.55
CA ASN A 480 18.19 0.55 19.14
C ASN A 480 19.63 0.51 19.70
N ARG A 481 20.44 1.50 19.32
CA ARG A 481 21.80 1.70 19.86
C ARG A 481 21.82 2.26 21.29
N LYS A 482 20.73 2.90 21.75
CA LYS A 482 20.65 3.60 23.04
C LYS A 482 19.79 2.81 24.03
N PRO A 483 20.33 2.28 25.15
CA PRO A 483 19.66 1.30 26.02
C PRO A 483 18.31 1.72 26.65
N GLN A 484 17.84 2.95 26.44
CA GLN A 484 16.64 3.53 27.05
C GLN A 484 15.32 3.15 26.35
N GLU A 485 15.34 2.58 25.14
CA GLU A 485 14.15 1.97 24.53
C GLU A 485 14.38 0.47 24.32
N MET A 486 13.58 -0.37 24.97
CA MET A 486 13.82 -1.82 24.94
C MET A 486 13.64 -2.43 23.55
N TYR A 487 12.69 -1.94 22.74
CA TYR A 487 12.42 -2.44 21.38
C TYR A 487 11.77 -1.36 20.49
N VAL A 488 12.29 -1.16 19.28
CA VAL A 488 11.69 -0.26 18.27
C VAL A 488 10.66 -0.95 17.36
N THR A 489 10.73 -2.28 17.27
CA THR A 489 9.66 -3.10 16.67
C THR A 489 9.62 -4.46 17.34
N ARG A 490 8.43 -5.08 17.37
CA ARG A 490 8.22 -6.44 17.86
C ARG A 490 7.08 -7.08 17.11
N ARG A 491 7.32 -8.26 16.56
CA ARG A 491 6.30 -9.09 15.90
C ARG A 491 6.39 -10.52 16.38
N ARG A 492 5.27 -11.23 16.33
CA ARG A 492 5.19 -12.67 16.62
C ARG A 492 4.24 -13.30 15.60
N ILE A 493 4.55 -14.51 15.18
CA ILE A 493 3.72 -15.30 14.30
C ILE A 493 3.57 -16.72 14.86
N SER A 494 2.46 -17.35 14.52
CA SER A 494 2.15 -18.73 14.89
C SER A 494 2.68 -19.71 13.85
N PHE A 495 2.96 -20.93 14.28
CA PHE A 495 3.33 -22.04 13.40
C PHE A 495 2.09 -22.60 12.70
N SER A 496 2.00 -22.34 11.39
CA SER A 496 0.81 -22.65 10.59
C SER A 496 1.14 -23.33 9.25
N GLY A 497 2.37 -23.23 8.77
CA GLY A 497 2.84 -23.94 7.57
C GLY A 497 2.90 -25.44 7.81
N LYS A 498 2.69 -26.23 6.76
CA LYS A 498 2.88 -27.69 6.81
C LYS A 498 4.38 -28.00 6.77
N SER A 499 4.82 -28.88 7.66
CA SER A 499 6.14 -29.49 7.66
C SER A 499 6.03 -31.01 7.75
N THR A 500 7.14 -31.72 7.97
CA THR A 500 7.16 -33.18 8.16
C THR A 500 7.17 -33.57 9.64
N ASP A 501 6.98 -34.86 9.95
CA ASP A 501 7.23 -35.41 11.29
C ASP A 501 6.41 -34.76 12.43
N GLY A 502 5.22 -34.24 12.09
CA GLY A 502 4.34 -33.56 13.03
C GLY A 502 4.72 -32.10 13.33
N TYR A 503 5.78 -31.58 12.70
CA TYR A 503 6.17 -30.19 12.79
C TYR A 503 5.30 -29.30 11.90
N ARG A 504 5.27 -28.02 12.26
CA ARG A 504 4.70 -26.93 11.46
C ARG A 504 5.75 -25.86 11.27
N THR A 505 5.66 -25.12 10.18
CA THR A 505 6.60 -24.05 9.85
C THR A 505 6.02 -22.69 10.23
N ALA A 506 6.88 -21.81 10.75
CA ALA A 506 6.65 -20.37 10.86
C ALA A 506 7.64 -19.63 9.96
N GLU A 507 7.15 -18.72 9.12
CA GLU A 507 7.97 -17.91 8.24
C GLU A 507 7.64 -16.43 8.38
N LEU A 508 8.68 -15.62 8.49
CA LEU A 508 8.59 -14.19 8.70
C LEU A 508 9.60 -13.47 7.80
N VAL A 509 9.19 -12.31 7.29
CA VAL A 509 10.09 -11.33 6.72
C VAL A 509 10.07 -10.07 7.58
N THR A 510 11.24 -9.51 7.84
CA THR A 510 11.36 -8.26 8.60
C THR A 510 12.31 -7.29 7.92
N LEU A 511 11.87 -6.04 7.81
CA LEU A 511 12.71 -4.90 7.50
C LEU A 511 13.25 -4.33 8.81
N VAL A 512 14.54 -4.02 8.87
CA VAL A 512 15.19 -3.45 10.04
C VAL A 512 14.87 -1.95 10.08
N PRO A 513 14.16 -1.44 11.10
CA PRO A 513 13.73 -0.05 11.15
C PRO A 513 14.92 0.90 11.44
N ASP A 514 14.69 2.20 11.29
CA ASP A 514 15.66 3.24 11.68
C ASP A 514 16.12 3.08 13.13
N ASN A 515 17.34 3.52 13.42
CA ASN A 515 18.01 3.44 14.72
C ASN A 515 18.25 2.03 15.28
N ALA A 516 17.78 0.96 14.63
CA ALA A 516 18.01 -0.41 15.09
C ALA A 516 19.45 -0.89 14.81
N SER A 517 20.05 -1.55 15.79
CA SER A 517 21.38 -2.16 15.68
C SER A 517 21.41 -3.65 15.98
N THR A 518 20.31 -4.20 16.51
CA THR A 518 20.23 -5.62 16.86
C THR A 518 18.85 -6.18 16.54
N LEU A 519 18.82 -7.26 15.78
CA LEU A 519 17.64 -8.08 15.53
C LEU A 519 17.67 -9.30 16.44
N ILE A 520 16.64 -9.49 17.24
CA ILE A 520 16.49 -10.63 18.15
C ILE A 520 15.41 -11.55 17.63
N ILE A 521 15.79 -12.76 17.22
CA ILE A 521 14.90 -13.83 16.79
C ILE A 521 14.57 -14.69 18.01
N ARG A 522 13.29 -14.91 18.29
CA ARG A 522 12.78 -15.55 19.50
C ARG A 522 12.03 -16.82 19.14
N LEU A 523 12.42 -17.92 19.75
CA LEU A 523 11.76 -19.21 19.68
C LEU A 523 10.86 -19.31 20.91
N GLY A 524 9.73 -18.62 20.91
CA GLY A 524 8.89 -18.49 22.09
C GLY A 524 8.20 -19.80 22.44
N CYS A 525 8.34 -20.24 23.70
CA CYS A 525 7.72 -21.46 24.21
C CYS A 525 7.14 -21.25 25.61
N ASN A 526 5.86 -21.59 25.79
CA ASN A 526 5.15 -21.49 27.06
C ASN A 526 4.32 -22.76 27.32
N SER A 527 4.20 -23.18 28.57
CA SER A 527 3.39 -24.30 29.06
C SER A 527 2.96 -24.03 30.49
N ASN A 528 1.71 -24.31 30.84
CA ASN A 528 1.23 -24.20 32.22
C ASN A 528 1.47 -25.50 33.00
N SER A 529 1.47 -26.64 32.30
CA SER A 529 1.79 -27.94 32.86
C SER A 529 3.30 -28.20 32.90
N ALA A 530 3.73 -29.10 33.79
CA ALA A 530 5.11 -29.57 33.86
C ALA A 530 5.50 -30.50 32.69
N THR A 531 4.51 -31.00 31.95
CA THR A 531 4.68 -32.01 30.89
C THR A 531 4.56 -31.45 29.47
N GLY A 532 3.97 -30.26 29.30
CA GLY A 532 3.85 -29.62 28.01
C GLY A 532 5.23 -29.36 27.42
N ALA A 533 5.41 -29.76 26.15
CA ALA A 533 6.70 -29.74 25.48
C ALA A 533 6.64 -28.97 24.16
N ALA A 534 7.61 -28.07 24.01
CA ALA A 534 7.83 -27.24 22.86
C ALA A 534 9.08 -27.71 22.12
N TRP A 535 8.91 -28.12 20.87
CA TRP A 535 10.00 -28.63 20.05
C TRP A 535 10.29 -27.64 18.92
N PHE A 536 11.57 -27.42 18.64
CA PHE A 536 12.04 -26.56 17.55
C PHE A 536 13.13 -27.26 16.74
N ASP A 537 13.13 -26.99 15.44
CA ASP A 537 14.11 -27.49 14.49
C ASP A 537 14.24 -26.56 13.28
N ASP A 538 15.30 -26.73 12.48
CA ASP A 538 15.51 -26.08 11.18
C ASP A 538 15.36 -24.54 11.21
N LEU A 539 16.05 -23.87 12.15
CA LEU A 539 16.11 -22.41 12.15
C LEU A 539 16.97 -21.93 10.99
N GLU A 540 16.37 -21.16 10.10
CA GLU A 540 17.02 -20.57 8.94
C GLU A 540 16.81 -19.06 8.95
N ILE A 541 17.90 -18.29 8.88
CA ILE A 541 17.88 -16.84 8.79
C ILE A 541 18.70 -16.43 7.57
N ARG A 542 18.08 -15.66 6.69
CA ARG A 542 18.69 -15.17 5.47
C ARG A 542 18.55 -13.66 5.34
N LYS A 543 19.59 -12.99 4.86
CA LYS A 543 19.57 -11.57 4.51
C LYS A 543 19.22 -11.43 3.03
N ILE A 544 18.11 -10.74 2.74
CA ILE A 544 17.56 -10.59 1.40
C ILE A 544 18.05 -9.29 0.74
N PHE A 545 18.14 -8.20 1.53
CA PHE A 545 18.52 -6.88 1.03
C PHE A 545 19.71 -6.26 1.73
#